data_AF-A0A943XWK4-F1
#
_entry.id   AF-A0A943XWK4-F1
#
_cell.length_a   1.000
_cell.length_b   1.000
_cell.length_c   1.000
_cell.angle_alpha   90.00
_cell.angle_beta   90.00
_cell.angle_gamma   90.00
#
_symmetry.space_group_name_H-M   'P 1'
#
loop_
_entity.id
_entity.type
_entity.pdbx_description
1 polymer ?
#
loop_
_entity_poly.entity_id
_entity_poly.type
_entity_poly.pdbx_seq_one_letter_code
_entity_poly.pdbx_strand_id
1 'polypeptide(L)'
;MKQFATRKEIKRIYYVIINVPYTGLQNLLTDDLISFYNSGSSGWNWDCYDLGNGLAVCTGYSNRVGEKLSREFIKSFDDKAKEELRLQNFTSVEAFINKQKELISEFREEALKVINA
;
A
#
# COMPACT_ATOMS: atom_id res chain seq x y z
N MET A 1 -8.66 14.24 0.59
CA MET A 1 -7.49 14.85 1.26
C MET A 1 -6.94 13.83 2.26
N LYS A 2 -5.63 13.55 2.19
CA LYS A 2 -4.97 12.71 3.18
C LYS A 2 -4.88 13.39 4.53
N GLN A 3 -5.03 12.63 5.63
CA GLN A 3 -5.01 13.17 6.99
C GLN A 3 -3.68 12.87 7.69
N PHE A 4 -3.22 13.79 8.53
CA PHE A 4 -2.04 13.50 9.35
C PHE A 4 -2.40 12.43 10.38
N ALA A 5 -1.51 11.45 10.58
CA ALA A 5 -1.61 10.47 11.65
C ALA A 5 -0.24 10.13 12.22
N THR A 6 -0.20 9.90 13.52
CA THR A 6 0.95 9.33 14.22
C THR A 6 0.97 7.81 14.06
N ARG A 7 2.13 7.20 14.32
CA ARG A 7 2.26 5.73 14.38
C ARG A 7 1.28 5.09 15.37
N LYS A 8 1.04 5.76 16.50
CA LYS A 8 0.14 5.27 17.54
C LYS A 8 -1.31 5.24 17.04
N GLU A 9 -1.70 6.24 16.26
CA GLU A 9 -3.04 6.31 15.67
C GLU A 9 -3.23 5.26 14.58
N ILE A 10 -2.27 5.09 13.66
CA ILE A 10 -2.36 4.05 12.63
C ILE A 10 -2.47 2.66 13.26
N LYS A 11 -1.69 2.36 14.30
CA LYS A 11 -1.79 1.09 15.07
C LYS A 11 -3.11 0.88 15.79
N ARG A 12 -3.88 1.96 16.04
CA ARG A 12 -5.21 1.87 16.64
C ARG A 12 -6.31 1.68 15.59
N ILE A 13 -6.11 2.23 14.39
CA ILE A 13 -7.08 2.20 13.29
C ILE A 13 -7.05 0.85 12.57
N TYR A 14 -5.85 0.32 12.30
CA TYR A 14 -5.66 -0.87 11.48
C TYR A 14 -5.25 -2.08 12.31
N TYR A 15 -5.83 -3.24 11.99
CA TYR A 15 -5.48 -4.53 12.60
C TYR A 15 -4.16 -5.06 12.04
N VAL A 16 -3.94 -4.88 10.74
CA VAL A 16 -2.73 -5.30 10.05
C VAL A 16 -2.14 -4.10 9.32
N ILE A 17 -0.85 -3.87 9.52
CA ILE A 17 -0.13 -2.78 8.86
C ILE A 17 1.08 -3.40 8.18
N ILE A 18 1.23 -3.17 6.89
CA ILE A 18 2.38 -3.63 6.12
C ILE A 18 3.31 -2.44 5.87
N ASN A 19 4.59 -2.64 6.19
CA ASN A 19 5.66 -1.68 6.02
C ASN A 19 6.38 -1.95 4.71
N VAL A 20 6.29 -1.01 3.78
CA VAL A 20 6.90 -1.09 2.45
C VAL A 20 7.97 0.00 2.32
N PRO A 21 9.13 -0.28 1.72
CA PRO A 21 10.12 0.76 1.45
C PRO A 21 9.55 1.83 0.52
N TYR A 22 10.15 3.02 0.53
CA TYR A 22 9.83 4.05 -0.46
C TYR A 22 9.89 3.47 -1.88
N THR A 23 8.92 3.86 -2.71
CA THR A 23 8.61 3.31 -4.05
C THR A 23 8.24 1.84 -4.13
N GLY A 24 8.17 1.10 -3.02
CA GLY A 24 7.61 -0.24 -3.05
C GLY A 24 6.10 -0.19 -3.30
N LEU A 25 5.62 -1.01 -4.23
CA LEU A 25 4.23 -1.06 -4.69
C LEU A 25 3.73 0.23 -5.37
N GLN A 26 4.61 1.07 -5.90
CA GLN A 26 4.22 2.34 -6.55
C GLN A 26 3.29 2.16 -7.76
N ASN A 27 3.30 1.00 -8.42
CA ASN A 27 2.40 0.74 -9.55
C ASN A 27 1.05 0.18 -9.08
N LEU A 28 0.99 -0.38 -7.87
CA LEU A 28 -0.24 -0.90 -7.27
C LEU A 28 -0.99 0.20 -6.48
N LEU A 29 -0.25 0.99 -5.71
CA LEU A 29 -0.76 2.02 -4.82
C LEU A 29 -0.79 3.37 -5.53
N THR A 30 -2.00 3.85 -5.85
CA THR A 30 -2.22 5.16 -6.44
C THR A 30 -2.56 6.21 -5.39
N ASP A 31 -2.35 7.48 -5.72
CA ASP A 31 -2.58 8.61 -4.80
C ASP A 31 -4.02 8.69 -4.26
N ASP A 32 -5.00 8.18 -5.02
CA ASP A 32 -6.42 8.14 -4.62
C ASP A 32 -6.68 7.21 -3.43
N LEU A 33 -5.77 6.28 -3.14
CA LEU A 33 -5.87 5.34 -2.03
C LEU A 33 -5.20 5.86 -0.75
N ILE A 34 -4.50 7.01 -0.82
CA ILE A 34 -3.82 7.58 0.35
C ILE A 34 -4.85 8.08 1.35
N SER A 35 -4.89 7.45 2.52
CA SER A 35 -5.77 7.83 3.62
C SER A 35 -5.07 8.70 4.65
N PHE A 36 -3.81 8.37 4.96
CA PHE A 36 -3.04 9.05 5.99
C PHE A 36 -1.62 9.39 5.55
N TYR A 37 -1.00 10.35 6.22
CA TYR A 37 0.42 10.64 6.11
C TYR A 37 1.04 10.96 7.47
N ASN A 38 2.36 10.87 7.53
CA ASN A 38 3.13 11.33 8.67
C ASN A 38 4.32 12.17 8.22
N SER A 39 4.63 13.18 9.02
CA SER A 39 5.80 14.03 8.88
C SER A 39 6.48 14.22 10.24
N GLY A 40 7.76 14.60 10.20
CA GLY A 40 8.56 14.95 11.37
C GLY A 40 9.46 16.15 11.08
N SER A 41 10.48 16.34 11.92
CA SER A 41 11.44 17.45 11.79
C SER A 41 12.18 17.48 10.45
N SER A 42 12.41 16.32 9.83
CA SER A 42 13.05 16.19 8.51
C SER A 42 12.08 16.13 7.34
N GLY A 43 10.80 16.51 7.54
CA GLY A 43 9.79 16.50 6.51
C GLY A 43 8.98 15.20 6.46
N TRP A 44 8.65 14.73 5.25
CA TRP A 44 7.76 13.59 5.04
C TRP A 44 8.40 12.26 5.50
N ASN A 45 7.66 11.50 6.32
CA ASN A 45 8.11 10.21 6.82
C ASN A 45 7.53 9.06 5.99
N TRP A 46 6.20 9.02 5.86
CA TRP A 46 5.46 7.99 5.13
C TRP A 46 4.03 8.43 4.79
N ASP A 47 3.47 7.81 3.77
CA ASP A 47 2.04 7.77 3.46
C ASP A 47 1.49 6.40 3.81
N CYS A 48 0.20 6.33 4.18
CA CYS A 48 -0.48 5.09 4.49
C CYS A 48 -1.79 4.97 3.71
N TYR A 49 -1.93 3.82 3.05
CA TYR A 49 -2.95 3.46 2.10
C TYR A 49 -3.90 2.47 2.76
N ASP A 50 -5.20 2.74 2.68
CA ASP A 50 -6.22 1.83 3.20
C ASP A 50 -6.58 0.80 2.13
N LEU A 51 -6.31 -0.48 2.40
CA LEU A 51 -6.60 -1.58 1.48
C LEU A 51 -7.89 -2.34 1.89
N GLY A 52 -8.64 -1.78 2.85
CA GLY A 52 -9.86 -2.35 3.39
C GLY A 52 -9.61 -3.53 4.35
N ASN A 53 -10.69 -4.01 4.97
CA ASN A 53 -10.67 -5.11 5.95
C ASN A 53 -9.70 -4.88 7.13
N GLY A 54 -9.48 -3.62 7.51
CA GLY A 54 -8.56 -3.24 8.57
C GLY A 54 -7.08 -3.50 8.24
N LEU A 55 -6.73 -3.68 6.96
CA LEU A 55 -5.35 -3.76 6.49
C LEU A 55 -4.94 -2.44 5.84
N ALA A 56 -3.77 -1.92 6.25
CA ALA A 56 -3.14 -0.78 5.61
C ALA A 56 -1.73 -1.11 5.13
N VAL A 57 -1.29 -0.40 4.09
CA VAL A 57 0.10 -0.39 3.63
C VAL A 57 0.67 1.00 3.89
N CYS A 58 1.74 1.09 4.66
CA CYS A 58 2.46 2.34 4.82
C CYS A 58 3.82 2.29 4.08
N THR A 59 4.08 3.28 3.22
CA THR A 59 5.32 3.43 2.44
C THR A 59 6.01 4.76 2.74
N GLY A 60 7.33 4.76 2.81
CA GLY A 60 8.11 5.97 3.09
C GLY A 60 9.58 5.71 3.40
N TYR A 61 10.25 6.70 3.97
CA TYR A 61 11.69 6.66 4.24
C TYR A 61 12.03 6.32 5.69
N SER A 62 11.31 6.92 6.63
CA SER A 62 11.68 6.94 8.05
C SER A 62 10.46 6.65 8.92
N ASN A 63 10.68 6.27 10.18
CA ASN A 63 9.62 6.10 11.18
C ASN A 63 8.43 5.21 10.72
N ARG A 64 8.66 4.24 9.83
CA ARG A 64 7.62 3.37 9.23
C ARG A 64 7.07 2.33 10.21
N VAL A 65 5.78 2.07 10.12
CA VAL A 65 5.02 1.19 11.00
C VAL A 65 4.56 -0.07 10.24
N GLY A 66 4.45 -1.20 10.94
CA GLY A 66 3.92 -2.45 10.39
C GLY A 66 4.95 -3.54 10.16
N GLU A 67 4.43 -4.70 9.76
CA GLU A 67 5.17 -5.91 9.40
C GLU A 67 5.91 -5.73 8.09
N LYS A 68 7.13 -6.28 8.01
CA LYS A 68 7.94 -6.21 6.79
C LYS A 68 7.74 -7.48 5.98
N LEU A 69 7.35 -7.32 4.72
CA LEU A 69 7.38 -8.41 3.74
C LEU A 69 8.75 -8.46 3.06
N SER A 70 9.06 -9.61 2.45
CA SER A 70 10.30 -9.76 1.69
C SER A 70 10.34 -8.81 0.50
N ARG A 71 11.54 -8.40 0.09
CA ARG A 71 11.72 -7.51 -1.04
C ARG A 71 11.21 -8.17 -2.33
N GLU A 72 11.39 -9.47 -2.44
CA GLU A 72 10.98 -10.30 -3.57
C GLU A 72 9.46 -10.31 -3.70
N PHE A 73 8.73 -10.48 -2.59
CA PHE A 73 7.27 -10.43 -2.57
C PHE A 73 6.74 -9.05 -2.98
N ILE A 74 7.30 -7.99 -2.41
CA ILE A 74 6.92 -6.61 -2.74
C ILE A 74 7.17 -6.34 -4.23
N LYS A 75 8.33 -6.77 -4.74
CA LYS A 75 8.71 -6.56 -6.13
C LYS A 75 7.81 -7.34 -7.09
N SER A 76 7.47 -8.60 -6.79
CA SER A 76 6.63 -9.40 -7.67
C SER A 76 5.25 -8.78 -7.86
N PHE A 77 4.66 -8.23 -6.80
CA PHE A 77 3.37 -7.54 -6.88
C PHE A 77 3.47 -6.17 -7.56
N ASP A 78 4.55 -5.42 -7.33
CA ASP A 78 4.76 -4.14 -8.03
C ASP A 78 4.98 -4.33 -9.54
N ASP A 79 5.77 -5.35 -9.93
CA ASP A 79 5.98 -5.71 -11.32
C ASP A 79 4.66 -6.18 -11.97
N LYS A 80 3.90 -7.04 -11.27
CA LYS A 80 2.58 -7.49 -11.75
C LYS A 80 1.64 -6.30 -11.98
N ALA A 81 1.56 -5.39 -11.02
CA ALA A 81 0.74 -4.18 -11.16
C ALA A 81 1.22 -3.29 -12.31
N LYS A 82 2.53 -3.18 -12.55
CA LYS A 82 3.07 -2.46 -13.70
C LYS A 82 2.59 -3.07 -15.02
N GLU A 83 2.71 -4.38 -15.18
CA GLU A 83 2.29 -5.08 -16.40
C GLU A 83 0.77 -4.98 -16.62
N GLU A 84 -0.02 -5.09 -15.54
CA GLU A 84 -1.47 -5.17 -15.63
C GLU A 84 -2.20 -3.81 -15.61
N LEU A 85 -1.64 -2.79 -14.95
CA LEU A 85 -2.27 -1.46 -14.83
C LEU A 85 -1.62 -0.40 -15.71
N ARG A 86 -0.29 -0.43 -15.88
CA ARG A 86 0.43 0.68 -16.52
C ARG A 86 0.71 0.44 -17.99
N LEU A 87 0.94 -0.82 -18.38
CA LEU A 87 1.25 -1.18 -19.76
C LEU A 87 0.01 -1.61 -20.57
N GLN A 88 -1.13 -1.83 -19.91
CA GLN A 88 -2.39 -2.15 -20.59
C GLN A 88 -3.15 -0.90 -21.03
N ASN A 89 -3.83 -1.00 -22.17
CA ASN A 89 -4.78 0.01 -22.63
C ASN A 89 -6.17 -0.33 -22.10
N PHE A 90 -6.60 0.40 -21.07
CA PHE A 90 -7.96 0.28 -20.56
C PHE A 90 -8.95 1.02 -21.45
N THR A 91 -10.07 0.37 -21.75
CA THR A 91 -11.16 0.94 -22.55
C THR A 91 -12.03 1.92 -21.77
N SER A 92 -11.97 1.89 -20.43
CA SER A 92 -12.67 2.81 -19.53
C SER A 92 -11.95 2.96 -18.19
N VAL A 93 -12.25 4.06 -17.48
CA VAL A 93 -11.79 4.28 -16.10
C VAL A 93 -12.32 3.21 -15.15
N GLU A 94 -13.55 2.74 -15.36
CA GLU A 94 -14.15 1.68 -14.56
C GLU A 94 -13.38 0.36 -14.69
N ALA A 95 -12.96 0.00 -15.91
CA ALA A 95 -12.14 -1.19 -16.14
C ALA A 95 -10.79 -1.10 -15.40
N PHE A 96 -10.16 0.08 -15.41
CA PHE A 96 -8.93 0.32 -14.64
C PHE A 96 -9.15 0.16 -13.13
N ILE A 97 -10.19 0.80 -12.58
CA ILE A 97 -10.50 0.74 -11.15
C ILE A 97 -10.81 -0.70 -10.72
N ASN A 98 -11.59 -1.45 -11.50
CA ASN A 98 -11.91 -2.83 -11.19
C ASN A 98 -10.66 -3.69 -11.20
N LYS A 99 -9.79 -3.50 -12.20
CA LYS A 99 -8.52 -4.23 -12.28
C LYS A 99 -7.58 -3.92 -11.12
N GLN A 100 -7.52 -2.66 -10.70
CA GLN A 100 -6.74 -2.25 -9.54
C GLN A 100 -7.27 -2.89 -8.25
N LYS A 101 -8.60 -2.92 -8.07
CA LYS A 101 -9.24 -3.57 -6.90
C LYS A 101 -8.95 -5.07 -6.85
N GLU A 102 -8.97 -5.75 -7.99
CA GLU A 102 -8.60 -7.17 -8.09
C GLU A 102 -7.16 -7.41 -7.59
N LEU A 103 -6.20 -6.64 -8.12
CA LEU A 103 -4.80 -6.75 -7.72
C LEU A 103 -4.56 -6.41 -6.25
N ILE A 104 -5.28 -5.43 -5.70
CA ILE A 104 -5.24 -5.09 -4.27
C ILE A 104 -5.81 -6.23 -3.42
N SER A 105 -6.91 -6.86 -3.85
CA SER A 105 -7.48 -8.00 -3.13
C SER A 105 -6.52 -9.18 -3.11
N GLU A 106 -5.90 -9.49 -4.26
CA GLU A 106 -4.91 -10.56 -4.36
C GLU A 106 -3.69 -10.28 -3.49
N PHE A 107 -3.12 -9.07 -3.56
CA PHE A 107 -2.00 -8.67 -2.70
C PHE A 107 -2.35 -8.82 -1.22
N ARG A 108 -3.54 -8.38 -0.82
CA ARG A 108 -4.02 -8.48 0.57
C ARG A 108 -4.10 -9.92 1.03
N GLU A 109 -4.70 -10.81 0.24
CA GLU A 109 -4.85 -12.22 0.58
C GLU A 109 -3.50 -12.92 0.71
N GLU A 110 -2.60 -12.72 -0.24
CA GLU A 110 -1.26 -13.31 -0.22
C GLU A 110 -0.40 -12.74 0.91
N ALA A 111 -0.47 -11.43 1.17
CA ALA A 111 0.25 -10.81 2.28
C ALA A 111 -0.19 -11.37 3.63
N LEU A 112 -1.50 -11.57 3.83
CA LEU A 112 -2.04 -12.17 5.06
C LEU A 112 -1.61 -13.63 5.23
N LYS A 113 -1.50 -14.40 4.15
CA LYS A 113 -0.95 -15.77 4.23
C LYS A 113 0.50 -15.75 4.70
N VAL A 114 1.33 -14.86 4.14
CA VAL A 114 2.75 -14.73 4.53
C VAL A 114 2.91 -14.26 5.98
N ILE A 115 2.07 -13.34 6.45
CA ILE A 115 2.14 -12.81 7.81
C ILE A 115 1.71 -13.85 8.86
N ASN A 116 0.75 -14.72 8.52
CA ASN A 116 0.20 -15.73 9.43
C ASN A 116 0.90 -17.10 9.34
N ALA A 117 1.89 -17.26 8.45
CA ALA A 117 2.67 -18.49 8.29
C ALA A 117 3.84 -18.56 9.29
#